data_AF-A0A1Y2DP66-F1
#
_entry.id   AF-A0A1Y2DP66-F1
#
_cell.length_a   1.000
_cell.length_b   1.000
_cell.length_c   1.000
_cell.angle_alpha   90.00
_cell.angle_beta   90.00
_cell.angle_gamma   90.00
#
_symmetry.space_group_name_H-M   'P 1'
#
loop_
_entity.id
_entity.type
_entity.pdbx_description
1 polymer ?
#
loop_
_entity_poly.entity_id
_entity_poly.type
_entity_poly.pdbx_seq_one_letter_code
_entity_poly.pdbx_strand_id
1 'polypeptide(L)'
;MNDISGIRNYIKDIIYKNNIEELKNYVQLHHLELKKLNNKDFDILEYTYSLLKLKKVSKELKSFVINNYDHQRNNVIEIVKSNSIDKLKKYLKDNNLYIKDVNYKNLDIIKLFIKLSDKKKISNDILDYIITHYDKTKGEIVDIIRSDDINKLMEYIKENDIELQNLNNNHFDVIKYCSKSYNKISGRMKNFVISHINKIRYKVVELLRNDDISELKLFIDENNINLKSLNDDNFNLVKYCSFPSNHISLKAQDFIASYFTDVRSQIIQFIKENDTRSLLDFMHKNNIELCDLNNDQFDICDYCYSKENKISSKMKNFISLNFTKERYEVIKLIRNGDIQKLRIYLTKNTKELKEFNDKYFDIINFCKHDKHTEKNMVRFVVNHLTKERGKLVDLISDNDIDALKEFIQENDIELKSLNDDNFDLIDFCFSNENNISSEMQEFVITHYDKVKYSIIEMISMNMIDELKKIRKVRKFRI
;
A
#
# COMPACT_ATOMS: atom_id res chain seq x y z
N MET A 1 -68.53 11.27 11.58
CA MET A 1 -67.12 10.89 11.84
C MET A 1 -67.11 10.15 13.16
N ASN A 2 -66.71 8.88 13.19
CA ASN A 2 -66.60 8.16 14.46
C ASN A 2 -65.56 8.86 15.34
N ASP A 3 -65.89 9.07 16.61
CA ASP A 3 -64.97 9.65 17.57
C ASP A 3 -63.76 8.70 17.76
N ILE A 4 -62.62 9.08 17.15
CA ILE A 4 -61.35 8.32 17.24
C ILE A 4 -60.91 8.18 18.69
N SER A 5 -61.27 9.13 19.58
CA SER A 5 -60.97 9.04 21.01
C SER A 5 -61.74 7.90 21.67
N GLY A 6 -63.06 7.81 21.42
CA GLY A 6 -63.90 6.69 21.84
C GLY A 6 -63.38 5.34 21.35
N ILE A 7 -63.06 5.22 20.05
CA ILE A 7 -62.50 3.99 19.47
C ILE A 7 -61.17 3.64 20.14
N ARG A 8 -60.27 4.62 20.33
CA ARG A 8 -58.98 4.42 20.99
C ARG A 8 -59.16 3.87 22.40
N ASN A 9 -60.04 4.46 23.20
CA ASN A 9 -60.27 4.02 24.59
C ASN A 9 -60.87 2.61 24.64
N TYR A 10 -61.80 2.30 23.74
CA TYR A 10 -62.36 0.96 23.63
C TYR A 10 -61.30 -0.09 23.26
N ILE A 11 -60.47 0.19 22.24
CA ILE A 11 -59.36 -0.70 21.85
C ILE A 11 -58.33 -0.85 22.97
N LYS A 12 -58.01 0.20 23.72
CA LYS A 12 -57.14 0.12 24.90
C LYS A 12 -57.71 -0.84 25.94
N ASP A 13 -59.01 -0.76 26.23
CA ASP A 13 -59.68 -1.62 27.20
C ASP A 13 -59.69 -3.09 26.74
N ILE A 14 -60.01 -3.37 25.47
CA ILE A 14 -59.94 -4.72 24.89
C ILE A 14 -58.52 -5.30 25.02
N ILE A 15 -57.50 -4.51 24.66
CA ILE A 15 -56.09 -4.92 24.79
C ILE A 15 -55.75 -5.16 26.25
N TYR A 16 -56.15 -4.27 27.17
CA TYR A 16 -55.89 -4.41 28.61
C TYR A 16 -56.50 -5.68 29.21
N LYS A 17 -57.73 -6.01 28.80
CA LYS A 17 -58.45 -7.24 29.16
C LYS A 17 -57.89 -8.50 28.49
N ASN A 18 -56.91 -8.36 27.61
CA ASN A 18 -56.30 -9.42 26.82
C ASN A 18 -57.32 -10.20 25.95
N ASN A 19 -58.38 -9.54 25.48
CA ASN A 19 -59.45 -10.17 24.70
C ASN A 19 -59.16 -10.11 23.19
N ILE A 20 -58.37 -11.07 22.69
CA ILE A 20 -57.93 -11.09 21.29
C ILE A 20 -59.08 -11.31 20.30
N GLU A 21 -60.10 -12.09 20.65
CA GLU A 21 -61.21 -12.38 19.73
C GLU A 21 -62.10 -11.16 19.51
N GLU A 22 -62.38 -10.41 20.58
CA GLU A 22 -63.09 -9.12 20.46
C GLU A 22 -62.26 -8.11 19.64
N LEU A 23 -60.95 -8.06 19.85
CA LEU A 23 -60.06 -7.20 19.07
C LEU A 23 -60.06 -7.58 17.57
N LYS A 24 -59.97 -8.89 17.27
CA LYS A 24 -60.05 -9.45 15.91
C LYS A 24 -61.34 -9.03 15.24
N ASN A 25 -62.48 -9.29 15.88
CA ASN A 25 -63.80 -8.98 15.36
C ASN A 25 -63.94 -7.48 15.08
N TYR A 26 -63.51 -6.63 16.02
CA TYR A 26 -63.62 -5.19 15.85
C TYR A 26 -62.74 -4.65 14.71
N VAL A 27 -61.48 -5.08 14.65
CA VAL A 27 -60.54 -4.68 13.60
C VAL A 27 -61.05 -5.11 12.21
N GLN A 28 -61.59 -6.33 12.11
CA GLN A 28 -62.14 -6.85 10.86
C GLN A 28 -63.42 -6.13 10.44
N LEU A 29 -64.38 -5.99 11.35
CA LEU A 29 -65.68 -5.37 11.08
C LEU A 29 -65.54 -3.92 10.61
N HIS A 30 -64.57 -3.19 11.16
CA HIS A 30 -64.37 -1.77 10.87
C HIS A 30 -63.23 -1.47 9.89
N HIS A 31 -62.55 -2.50 9.37
CA HIS A 31 -61.33 -2.35 8.56
C HIS A 31 -60.33 -1.36 9.19
N LEU A 32 -60.13 -1.50 10.51
CA LEU A 32 -59.39 -0.53 11.31
C LEU A 32 -57.89 -0.78 11.26
N GLU A 33 -57.14 0.18 10.70
CA GLU A 33 -55.69 0.24 10.90
C GLU A 33 -55.37 0.76 12.29
N LEU A 34 -54.74 -0.06 13.13
CA LEU A 34 -54.48 0.33 14.52
C LEU A 34 -53.53 1.54 14.62
N LYS A 35 -52.71 1.83 13.61
CA LYS A 35 -51.88 3.06 13.57
C LYS A 35 -52.70 4.35 13.63
N LYS A 36 -53.95 4.34 13.13
CA LYS A 36 -54.85 5.52 13.16
C LYS A 36 -55.26 5.91 14.58
N LEU A 37 -55.06 5.01 15.54
CA LEU A 37 -55.33 5.27 16.95
C LEU A 37 -54.17 6.02 17.63
N ASN A 38 -52.98 6.07 17.04
CA ASN A 38 -51.84 6.78 17.62
C ASN A 38 -52.08 8.29 17.65
N ASN A 39 -51.53 8.97 18.66
CA ASN A 39 -51.43 10.42 18.75
C ASN A 39 -50.16 10.83 19.52
N LYS A 40 -50.02 12.11 19.88
CA LYS A 40 -48.84 12.61 20.61
C LYS A 40 -48.64 11.93 21.97
N ASP A 41 -49.71 11.50 22.63
CA ASP A 41 -49.70 10.98 24.00
C ASP A 41 -49.93 9.46 24.07
N PHE A 42 -50.12 8.80 22.92
CA PHE A 42 -50.46 7.38 22.84
C PHE A 42 -49.91 6.72 21.57
N ASP A 43 -49.11 5.67 21.77
CA ASP A 43 -48.73 4.72 20.73
C ASP A 43 -49.24 3.32 21.11
N ILE A 44 -50.07 2.73 20.26
CA ILE A 44 -50.72 1.43 20.54
C ILE A 44 -49.71 0.28 20.63
N LEU A 45 -48.58 0.35 19.91
CA LEU A 45 -47.54 -0.65 19.99
C LEU A 45 -46.85 -0.53 21.34
N GLU A 46 -46.41 0.68 21.72
CA GLU A 46 -45.77 0.92 23.02
C GLU A 46 -46.66 0.51 24.18
N TYR A 47 -47.95 0.86 24.12
CA TYR A 47 -48.95 0.41 25.08
C TYR A 47 -49.00 -1.12 25.17
N THR A 48 -49.13 -1.81 24.04
CA THR A 48 -49.19 -3.28 23.99
C THR A 48 -47.90 -3.92 24.50
N TYR A 49 -46.73 -3.35 24.15
CA TYR A 49 -45.43 -3.81 24.64
C TYR A 49 -45.29 -3.63 26.16
N SER A 50 -45.76 -2.50 26.71
CA SER A 50 -45.73 -2.24 28.15
C SER A 50 -46.56 -3.27 28.92
N LEU A 51 -47.76 -3.59 28.41
CA LEU A 51 -48.63 -4.60 29.01
C LEU A 51 -48.03 -6.00 28.89
N LEU A 52 -47.36 -6.31 27.78
CA LEU A 52 -46.69 -7.60 27.60
C LEU A 52 -45.55 -7.77 28.61
N LYS A 53 -44.76 -6.71 28.85
CA LYS A 53 -43.69 -6.71 29.85
C LYS A 53 -44.23 -6.96 31.26
N LEU A 54 -45.42 -6.43 31.55
CA LEU A 54 -46.16 -6.68 32.78
C LEU A 54 -46.89 -8.05 32.81
N LYS A 55 -46.73 -8.88 31.77
CA LYS A 55 -47.43 -10.16 31.58
C LYS A 55 -48.97 -10.03 31.59
N LYS A 56 -49.51 -8.85 31.30
CA LYS A 56 -50.96 -8.59 31.24
C LYS A 56 -51.59 -8.99 29.91
N VAL A 57 -50.81 -9.01 28.83
CA VAL A 57 -51.28 -9.45 27.50
C VAL A 57 -50.46 -10.62 26.97
N SER A 58 -51.10 -11.44 26.14
CA SER A 58 -50.49 -12.61 25.52
C SER A 58 -49.55 -12.23 24.36
N LYS A 59 -48.62 -13.13 24.03
CA LYS A 59 -47.79 -13.00 22.82
C LYS A 59 -48.63 -13.03 21.55
N GLU A 60 -49.75 -13.73 21.56
CA GLU A 60 -50.68 -13.82 20.43
C GLU A 60 -51.35 -12.48 20.17
N LEU A 61 -51.91 -11.83 21.21
CA LEU A 61 -52.54 -10.52 21.09
C LEU A 61 -51.53 -9.48 20.60
N LYS A 62 -50.32 -9.49 21.16
CA LYS A 62 -49.22 -8.64 20.69
C LYS A 62 -48.90 -8.87 19.21
N SER A 63 -48.87 -10.12 18.77
CA SER A 63 -48.63 -10.45 17.35
C SER A 63 -49.77 -9.97 16.46
N PHE A 64 -51.02 -10.08 16.93
CA PHE A 64 -52.19 -9.57 16.23
C PHE A 64 -52.14 -8.04 16.08
N VAL A 65 -51.84 -7.31 17.16
CA VAL A 65 -51.68 -5.83 17.12
C VAL A 65 -50.58 -5.43 16.14
N ILE A 66 -49.44 -6.13 16.13
CA ILE A 66 -48.35 -5.84 15.19
C ILE A 66 -48.78 -6.10 13.74
N ASN A 67 -49.47 -7.21 13.47
CA ASN A 67 -49.88 -7.55 12.11
C ASN A 67 -50.98 -6.62 11.56
N ASN A 68 -51.81 -6.02 12.42
CA ASN A 68 -52.91 -5.12 12.02
C ASN A 68 -52.63 -3.64 12.30
N TYR A 69 -51.39 -3.30 12.63
CA TYR A 69 -50.99 -1.92 12.87
C TYR A 69 -51.02 -1.08 11.60
N ASP A 70 -50.47 -1.61 10.51
CA ASP A 70 -50.35 -0.93 9.22
C ASP A 70 -50.58 -1.94 8.09
N HIS A 71 -51.61 -1.74 7.26
CA HIS A 71 -51.92 -2.65 6.16
C HIS A 71 -50.82 -2.67 5.10
N GLN A 72 -50.20 -1.53 4.77
CA GLN A 72 -49.13 -1.48 3.76
C GLN A 72 -47.96 -2.35 4.17
N ARG A 73 -47.55 -2.26 5.44
CA ARG A 73 -46.50 -3.10 6.01
C ARG A 73 -46.89 -4.57 6.00
N ASN A 74 -48.09 -4.90 6.44
CA ASN A 74 -48.54 -6.29 6.48
C ASN A 74 -48.56 -6.92 5.08
N ASN A 75 -49.02 -6.17 4.08
CA ASN A 75 -49.00 -6.61 2.69
C ASN A 75 -47.57 -6.89 2.21
N VAL A 76 -46.60 -6.00 2.50
CA VAL A 76 -45.19 -6.26 2.16
C VAL A 76 -44.68 -7.54 2.84
N ILE A 77 -44.98 -7.73 4.13
CA ILE A 77 -44.57 -8.94 4.87
C ILE A 77 -45.18 -10.21 4.24
N GLU A 78 -46.47 -10.20 3.90
CA GLU A 78 -47.14 -11.35 3.30
C GLU A 78 -46.63 -11.65 1.88
N ILE A 79 -46.35 -10.62 1.08
CA ILE A 79 -45.73 -10.78 -0.24
C ILE A 79 -44.32 -11.38 -0.10
N VAL A 80 -43.53 -10.89 0.85
CA VAL A 80 -42.19 -11.45 1.14
C VAL A 80 -42.27 -12.91 1.56
N LYS A 81 -43.22 -13.29 2.43
CA LYS A 81 -43.48 -14.69 2.81
C LYS A 81 -43.94 -15.55 1.64
N SER A 82 -44.63 -14.97 0.65
CA SER A 82 -45.07 -15.68 -0.56
C SER A 82 -43.93 -16.08 -1.50
N ASN A 83 -42.69 -15.67 -1.19
CA ASN A 83 -41.50 -15.97 -1.97
C ASN A 83 -41.52 -15.48 -3.43
N SER A 84 -42.17 -14.34 -3.71
CA SER A 84 -42.24 -13.78 -5.06
C SER A 84 -41.62 -12.38 -5.15
N ILE A 85 -40.41 -12.29 -5.70
CA ILE A 85 -39.70 -11.02 -5.94
C ILE A 85 -40.50 -10.12 -6.89
N ASP A 86 -41.10 -10.69 -7.94
CA ASP A 86 -41.85 -9.90 -8.93
C ASP A 86 -43.10 -9.27 -8.32
N LYS A 87 -43.83 -10.01 -7.47
CA LYS A 87 -44.94 -9.44 -6.70
C LYS A 87 -44.48 -8.34 -5.76
N LEU A 88 -43.32 -8.51 -5.11
CA LEU A 88 -42.76 -7.49 -4.22
C LEU A 88 -42.39 -6.22 -5.00
N LYS A 89 -41.64 -6.36 -6.09
CA LYS A 89 -41.25 -5.25 -6.99
C LYS A 89 -42.48 -4.50 -7.50
N LYS A 90 -43.46 -5.24 -8.02
CA LYS A 90 -44.71 -4.67 -8.54
C LYS A 90 -45.47 -3.93 -7.45
N TYR A 91 -45.66 -4.53 -6.29
CA TYR A 91 -46.39 -3.89 -5.19
C TYR A 91 -45.71 -2.61 -4.70
N LEU A 92 -44.39 -2.63 -4.51
CA LEU A 92 -43.62 -1.44 -4.10
C LEU A 92 -43.75 -0.32 -5.14
N LYS A 93 -43.64 -0.65 -6.43
CA LYS A 93 -43.79 0.31 -7.52
C LYS A 93 -45.21 0.89 -7.60
N ASP A 94 -46.23 0.03 -7.60
CA ASP A 94 -47.65 0.42 -7.73
C ASP A 94 -48.10 1.32 -6.56
N ASN A 95 -47.46 1.20 -5.40
CA ASN A 95 -47.77 2.00 -4.21
C ASN A 95 -46.77 3.13 -3.95
N ASN A 96 -45.76 3.33 -4.82
CA ASN A 96 -44.67 4.29 -4.62
C ASN A 96 -43.99 4.16 -3.24
N LEU A 97 -43.66 2.93 -2.86
CA LEU A 97 -43.06 2.57 -1.57
C LEU A 97 -41.63 2.03 -1.74
N TYR A 98 -40.81 2.25 -0.73
CA TYR A 98 -39.54 1.57 -0.51
C TYR A 98 -39.61 0.71 0.75
N ILE A 99 -38.68 -0.24 0.90
CA ILE A 99 -38.64 -1.12 2.08
C ILE A 99 -38.45 -0.32 3.38
N LYS A 100 -37.72 0.81 3.33
CA LYS A 100 -37.55 1.70 4.48
C LYS A 100 -38.87 2.27 4.99
N ASP A 101 -39.86 2.45 4.12
CA ASP A 101 -41.13 3.09 4.46
C ASP A 101 -42.03 2.14 5.27
N VAL A 102 -41.76 0.82 5.22
CA VAL A 102 -42.43 -0.16 6.07
C VAL A 102 -41.69 -0.43 7.39
N ASN A 103 -40.53 0.22 7.60
CA ASN A 103 -39.77 0.15 8.84
C ASN A 103 -40.36 1.09 9.90
N TYR A 104 -40.37 0.70 11.17
CA TYR A 104 -40.98 1.51 12.24
C TYR A 104 -40.16 1.43 13.53
N LYS A 105 -40.31 2.42 14.44
CA LYS A 105 -39.57 2.52 15.72
C LYS A 105 -39.52 1.21 16.51
N ASN A 106 -40.63 0.46 16.51
CA ASN A 106 -40.79 -0.77 17.28
C ASN A 106 -40.67 -2.07 16.44
N LEU A 107 -40.29 -1.96 15.17
CA LEU A 107 -40.09 -3.10 14.26
C LEU A 107 -39.01 -2.78 13.22
N ASP A 108 -37.85 -3.40 13.40
CA ASP A 108 -36.77 -3.43 12.42
C ASP A 108 -37.11 -4.46 11.34
N ILE A 109 -37.58 -3.97 10.18
CA ILE A 109 -38.07 -4.83 9.09
C ILE A 109 -36.93 -5.70 8.50
N ILE A 110 -35.70 -5.19 8.46
CA ILE A 110 -34.55 -5.96 7.98
C ILE A 110 -34.26 -7.12 8.92
N LYS A 111 -34.21 -6.87 10.24
CA LYS A 111 -34.02 -7.95 11.24
C LYS A 111 -35.14 -8.98 11.19
N LEU A 112 -36.38 -8.57 10.90
CA LEU A 112 -37.47 -9.51 10.70
C LEU A 112 -37.21 -10.43 9.51
N PHE A 113 -36.85 -9.86 8.36
CA PHE A 113 -36.63 -10.64 7.13
C PHE A 113 -35.38 -11.51 7.20
N ILE A 114 -34.30 -11.07 7.86
CA ILE A 114 -33.14 -11.93 8.17
C ILE A 114 -33.59 -13.16 8.98
N LYS A 115 -34.36 -12.97 10.06
CA LYS A 115 -34.88 -14.08 10.87
C LYS A 115 -35.80 -15.03 10.09
N LEU A 116 -36.52 -14.53 9.09
CA LEU A 116 -37.32 -15.38 8.21
C LEU A 116 -36.43 -16.18 7.25
N SER A 117 -35.36 -15.57 6.73
CA SER A 117 -34.38 -16.23 5.87
C SER A 117 -33.60 -17.31 6.62
N ASP A 118 -33.14 -17.04 7.85
CA ASP A 118 -32.45 -18.01 8.70
C ASP A 118 -33.31 -19.25 8.97
N LYS A 119 -34.62 -19.05 9.07
CA LYS A 119 -35.63 -20.12 9.22
C LYS A 119 -36.04 -20.75 7.89
N LYS A 120 -35.38 -20.39 6.78
CA LYS A 120 -35.68 -20.84 5.41
C LYS A 120 -37.14 -20.59 5.00
N LYS A 121 -37.77 -19.55 5.56
CA LYS A 121 -39.14 -19.15 5.21
C LYS A 121 -39.19 -18.24 3.99
N ILE A 122 -38.08 -17.54 3.70
CA ILE A 122 -37.92 -16.75 2.49
C ILE A 122 -36.62 -17.14 1.79
N SER A 123 -36.55 -16.95 0.49
CA SER A 123 -35.35 -17.18 -0.31
C SER A 123 -34.29 -16.11 -0.05
N ASN A 124 -33.03 -16.48 -0.27
CA ASN A 124 -31.92 -15.53 -0.19
C ASN A 124 -32.06 -14.40 -1.21
N ASP A 125 -32.63 -14.67 -2.39
CA ASP A 125 -32.81 -13.65 -3.43
C ASP A 125 -33.78 -12.54 -2.99
N ILE A 126 -34.83 -12.89 -2.23
CA ILE A 126 -35.74 -11.90 -1.65
C ILE A 126 -35.04 -11.09 -0.58
N LEU A 127 -34.29 -11.75 0.30
CA LEU A 127 -33.53 -11.05 1.32
C LEU A 127 -32.51 -10.09 0.70
N ASP A 128 -31.79 -10.53 -0.33
CA ASP A 128 -30.78 -9.72 -1.04
C ASP A 128 -31.45 -8.52 -1.74
N TYR A 129 -32.61 -8.72 -2.37
CA TYR A 129 -33.41 -7.61 -2.92
C TYR A 129 -33.83 -6.60 -1.85
N ILE A 130 -34.37 -7.07 -0.72
CA ILE A 130 -34.80 -6.23 0.40
C ILE A 130 -33.63 -5.39 0.96
N ILE A 131 -32.45 -6.00 1.10
CA ILE A 131 -31.26 -5.33 1.64
C ILE A 131 -30.72 -4.30 0.64
N THR A 132 -30.66 -4.65 -0.65
CA THR A 132 -30.12 -3.79 -1.71
C THR A 132 -31.07 -2.66 -2.11
N HIS A 133 -32.38 -2.85 -1.95
CA HIS A 133 -33.41 -1.86 -2.30
C HIS A 133 -34.11 -1.33 -1.05
N TYR A 134 -33.35 -1.24 0.06
CA TYR A 134 -33.88 -0.76 1.32
C TYR A 134 -34.47 0.65 1.17
N ASP A 135 -33.73 1.52 0.49
CA ASP A 135 -34.14 2.88 0.15
C ASP A 135 -33.92 3.16 -1.34
N LYS A 136 -34.51 4.25 -1.83
CA LYS A 136 -34.46 4.68 -3.23
C LYS A 136 -33.02 4.78 -3.75
N THR A 137 -32.19 5.54 -3.07
CA THR A 137 -30.82 5.86 -3.48
C THR A 137 -29.97 4.59 -3.59
N LYS A 138 -30.07 3.70 -2.58
CA LYS A 138 -29.35 2.43 -2.59
C LYS A 138 -29.81 1.50 -3.72
N GLY A 139 -31.12 1.38 -3.91
CA GLY A 139 -31.67 0.57 -5.00
C GLY A 139 -31.19 1.05 -6.37
N GLU A 140 -31.28 2.37 -6.61
CA GLU A 140 -30.84 2.99 -7.87
C GLU A 140 -29.34 2.77 -8.11
N ILE A 141 -28.47 2.98 -7.12
CA ILE A 141 -27.04 2.72 -7.27
C ILE A 141 -26.74 1.24 -7.53
N VAL A 142 -27.39 0.32 -6.80
CA VAL A 142 -27.17 -1.13 -7.01
C VAL A 142 -27.62 -1.55 -8.41
N ASP A 143 -28.73 -1.01 -8.91
CA ASP A 143 -29.21 -1.30 -10.26
C ASP A 143 -28.27 -0.76 -11.33
N ILE A 144 -27.71 0.44 -11.15
CA ILE A 144 -26.69 0.98 -12.06
C ILE A 144 -25.42 0.10 -12.03
N ILE A 145 -24.94 -0.29 -10.84
CA ILE A 145 -23.80 -1.19 -10.66
C ILE A 145 -24.03 -2.52 -11.39
N ARG A 146 -25.23 -3.11 -11.28
CA ARG A 146 -25.62 -4.34 -11.97
C ARG A 146 -25.70 -4.19 -13.48
N SER A 147 -26.07 -3.01 -13.98
CA SER A 147 -26.11 -2.71 -15.41
C SER A 147 -24.73 -2.46 -16.03
N ASP A 148 -23.67 -2.42 -15.20
CA ASP A 148 -22.28 -2.18 -15.62
C ASP A 148 -22.05 -0.80 -16.28
N ASP A 149 -22.91 0.18 -15.99
CA ASP A 149 -22.85 1.54 -16.56
C ASP A 149 -22.12 2.52 -15.62
N ILE A 150 -20.80 2.59 -15.77
CA ILE A 150 -19.94 3.45 -14.94
C ILE A 150 -20.22 4.93 -15.16
N ASN A 151 -20.54 5.35 -16.39
CA ASN A 151 -20.78 6.76 -16.69
C ASN A 151 -22.04 7.24 -15.99
N LYS A 152 -23.13 6.46 -16.09
CA LYS A 152 -24.36 6.74 -15.37
C LYS A 152 -24.17 6.73 -13.85
N LEU A 153 -23.35 5.82 -13.32
CA LEU A 153 -23.05 5.79 -11.89
C LEU A 153 -22.32 7.06 -11.46
N MET A 154 -21.33 7.48 -12.23
CA MET A 154 -20.54 8.69 -11.97
C MET A 154 -21.40 9.95 -12.01
N GLU A 155 -22.27 10.09 -13.02
CA GLU A 155 -23.23 11.20 -13.12
C GLU A 155 -24.18 11.22 -11.93
N TYR A 156 -24.79 10.06 -11.60
CA TYR A 156 -25.72 9.96 -10.50
C TYR A 156 -25.08 10.31 -9.13
N ILE A 157 -23.85 9.83 -8.89
CA ILE A 157 -23.08 10.17 -7.69
C ILE A 157 -22.86 11.68 -7.59
N LYS A 158 -22.47 12.33 -8.69
CA LYS A 158 -22.18 13.76 -8.75
C LYS A 158 -23.42 14.62 -8.56
N GLU A 159 -24.51 14.29 -9.26
CA GLU A 159 -25.77 15.05 -9.19
C GLU A 159 -26.44 15.00 -7.82
N ASN A 160 -26.26 13.89 -7.09
CA ASN A 160 -26.90 13.67 -5.80
C ASN A 160 -25.94 13.82 -4.61
N ASP A 161 -24.68 14.23 -4.85
CA ASP A 161 -23.63 14.42 -3.85
C ASP A 161 -23.42 13.17 -2.93
N ILE A 162 -23.40 11.99 -3.53
CA ILE A 162 -23.38 10.71 -2.80
C ILE A 162 -21.96 10.24 -2.55
N GLU A 163 -21.71 9.66 -1.37
CA GLU A 163 -20.54 8.82 -1.14
C GLU A 163 -20.95 7.35 -1.16
N LEU A 164 -20.28 6.52 -1.96
CA LEU A 164 -20.62 5.09 -2.05
C LEU A 164 -20.49 4.38 -0.69
N GLN A 165 -19.56 4.81 0.16
CA GLN A 165 -19.44 4.31 1.54
C GLN A 165 -20.70 4.53 2.38
N ASN A 166 -21.51 5.56 2.10
CA ASN A 166 -22.74 5.84 2.85
C ASN A 166 -23.84 4.80 2.58
N LEU A 167 -23.68 3.96 1.56
CA LEU A 167 -24.56 2.82 1.33
C LEU A 167 -24.35 1.71 2.38
N ASN A 168 -23.16 1.65 2.97
CA ASN A 168 -22.76 0.61 3.90
C ASN A 168 -23.53 0.74 5.22
N ASN A 169 -23.94 -0.41 5.77
CA ASN A 169 -24.56 -0.53 7.08
C ASN A 169 -24.33 -1.94 7.64
N ASN A 170 -24.94 -2.28 8.77
CA ASN A 170 -24.76 -3.57 9.43
C ASN A 170 -25.18 -4.79 8.58
N HIS A 171 -25.91 -4.58 7.48
CA HIS A 171 -26.46 -5.64 6.63
C HIS A 171 -26.02 -5.53 5.17
N PHE A 172 -25.34 -4.46 4.77
CA PHE A 172 -24.91 -4.22 3.40
C PHE A 172 -23.54 -3.53 3.38
N ASP A 173 -22.68 -3.98 2.49
CA ASP A 173 -21.37 -3.38 2.22
C ASP A 173 -21.17 -3.43 0.71
N VAL A 174 -21.03 -2.26 0.07
CA VAL A 174 -21.02 -2.13 -1.38
C VAL A 174 -19.80 -2.80 -2.01
N ILE A 175 -18.65 -2.82 -1.33
CA ILE A 175 -17.45 -3.51 -1.81
C ILE A 175 -17.67 -5.01 -1.72
N LYS A 176 -18.13 -5.53 -0.58
CA LYS A 176 -18.45 -6.96 -0.41
C LYS A 176 -19.53 -7.41 -1.39
N TYR A 177 -20.52 -6.57 -1.63
CA TYR A 177 -21.56 -6.80 -2.63
C TYR A 177 -20.95 -7.00 -4.02
N CYS A 178 -20.08 -6.09 -4.46
CA CYS A 178 -19.43 -6.20 -5.77
C CYS A 178 -18.45 -7.39 -5.85
N SER A 179 -17.83 -7.78 -4.74
CA SER A 179 -16.89 -8.91 -4.69
C SER A 179 -17.54 -10.29 -4.79
N LYS A 180 -18.80 -10.44 -4.37
CA LYS A 180 -19.53 -11.72 -4.44
C LYS A 180 -19.77 -12.17 -5.89
N SER A 181 -19.32 -13.39 -6.21
CA SER A 181 -19.40 -13.95 -7.58
C SER A 181 -20.82 -14.06 -8.11
N TYR A 182 -21.79 -14.41 -7.26
CA TYR A 182 -23.19 -14.57 -7.67
C TYR A 182 -23.87 -13.27 -8.10
N ASN A 183 -23.32 -12.10 -7.73
CA ASN A 183 -23.82 -10.79 -8.17
C ASN A 183 -23.40 -10.43 -9.60
N LYS A 184 -22.46 -11.18 -10.19
CA LYS A 184 -22.01 -11.02 -11.60
C LYS A 184 -21.54 -9.59 -11.96
N ILE A 185 -21.01 -8.84 -10.99
CA ILE A 185 -20.45 -7.51 -11.24
C ILE A 185 -19.13 -7.65 -12.00
N SER A 186 -18.92 -6.82 -13.03
CA SER A 186 -17.71 -6.83 -13.84
C SER A 186 -16.48 -6.40 -13.01
N GLY A 187 -15.28 -6.82 -13.42
CA GLY A 187 -14.04 -6.35 -12.78
C GLY A 187 -13.86 -4.83 -12.90
N ARG A 188 -14.29 -4.24 -14.02
CA ARG A 188 -14.21 -2.79 -14.26
C ARG A 188 -15.09 -2.01 -13.28
N MET A 189 -16.34 -2.43 -13.08
CA MET A 189 -17.26 -1.81 -12.12
C MET A 189 -16.79 -2.01 -10.68
N LYS A 190 -16.28 -3.20 -10.33
CA LYS A 190 -15.65 -3.44 -9.01
C LYS A 190 -14.54 -2.43 -8.74
N ASN A 191 -13.60 -2.30 -9.68
CA ASN A 191 -12.48 -1.37 -9.56
C ASN A 191 -12.95 0.08 -9.45
N PHE A 192 -13.98 0.46 -10.22
CA PHE A 192 -14.60 1.79 -10.12
C PHE A 192 -15.16 2.04 -8.71
N VAL A 193 -16.02 1.15 -8.20
CA VAL A 193 -16.62 1.27 -6.85
C VAL A 193 -15.54 1.38 -5.76
N ILE A 194 -14.49 0.56 -5.84
CA ILE A 194 -13.38 0.55 -4.86
C ILE A 194 -12.58 1.86 -4.91
N SER A 195 -12.27 2.35 -6.11
CA SER A 195 -11.48 3.58 -6.32
C SER A 195 -12.28 4.87 -6.05
N HIS A 196 -13.61 4.81 -5.99
CA HIS A 196 -14.49 5.97 -5.81
C HIS A 196 -15.36 5.88 -4.55
N ILE A 197 -14.91 5.11 -3.54
CA ILE A 197 -15.74 4.76 -2.38
C ILE A 197 -16.15 5.98 -1.53
N ASN A 198 -15.31 7.02 -1.46
CA ASN A 198 -15.56 8.26 -0.72
C ASN A 198 -15.16 9.49 -1.56
N LYS A 199 -15.61 10.69 -1.16
CA LYS A 199 -15.42 11.92 -1.94
C LYS A 199 -13.96 12.28 -2.17
N ILE A 200 -13.11 12.13 -1.15
CA ILE A 200 -11.68 12.48 -1.25
C ILE A 200 -11.00 11.56 -2.27
N ARG A 201 -11.20 10.24 -2.14
CA ARG A 201 -10.63 9.25 -3.06
C ARG A 201 -11.18 9.43 -4.47
N TYR A 202 -12.48 9.66 -4.62
CA TYR A 202 -13.13 9.98 -5.89
C TYR A 202 -12.42 11.17 -6.57
N LYS A 203 -12.27 12.30 -5.87
CA LYS A 203 -11.69 13.52 -6.44
C LYS A 203 -10.23 13.32 -6.82
N VAL A 204 -9.42 12.67 -5.97
CA VAL A 204 -8.02 12.36 -6.29
C VAL A 204 -7.90 11.47 -7.52
N VAL A 205 -8.69 10.39 -7.59
CA VAL A 205 -8.66 9.46 -8.73
C VAL A 205 -9.08 10.15 -10.03
N GLU A 206 -10.12 10.96 -10.01
CA GLU A 206 -10.58 11.65 -11.21
C GLU A 206 -9.58 12.72 -11.69
N LEU A 207 -8.92 13.45 -10.78
CA LEU A 207 -7.85 14.38 -11.16
C LEU A 207 -6.64 13.67 -11.77
N LEU A 208 -6.30 12.49 -11.25
CA LEU A 208 -5.25 11.64 -11.85
C LEU A 208 -5.61 11.15 -13.24
N ARG A 209 -6.87 10.72 -13.44
CA ARG A 209 -7.37 10.24 -14.74
C ARG A 209 -7.44 11.34 -15.79
N ASN A 210 -7.67 12.57 -15.36
CA ASN A 210 -7.69 13.76 -16.21
C ASN A 210 -6.30 14.39 -16.43
N ASP A 211 -5.24 13.81 -15.83
CA ASP A 211 -3.86 14.33 -15.85
C ASP A 211 -3.72 15.78 -15.32
N ASP A 212 -4.64 16.22 -14.46
CA ASP A 212 -4.62 17.57 -13.88
C ASP A 212 -3.83 17.60 -12.56
N ILE A 213 -2.50 17.49 -12.70
CA ILE A 213 -1.57 17.47 -11.56
C ILE A 213 -1.57 18.80 -10.79
N SER A 214 -1.86 19.92 -11.47
CA SER A 214 -1.91 21.22 -10.82
C SER A 214 -3.11 21.32 -9.89
N GLU A 215 -4.31 20.96 -10.37
CA GLU A 215 -5.51 20.93 -9.52
C GLU A 215 -5.40 19.84 -8.43
N LEU A 216 -4.81 18.69 -8.73
CA LEU A 216 -4.55 17.64 -7.74
C LEU A 216 -3.69 18.14 -6.59
N LYS A 217 -2.60 18.85 -6.91
CA LYS A 217 -1.71 19.42 -5.89
C LYS A 217 -2.45 20.43 -5.01
N LEU A 218 -3.19 21.37 -5.63
CA LEU A 218 -3.99 22.36 -4.89
C LEU A 218 -5.01 21.67 -3.98
N PHE A 219 -5.72 20.66 -4.48
CA PHE A 219 -6.71 19.91 -3.70
C PHE A 219 -6.08 19.19 -2.51
N ILE A 220 -4.91 18.56 -2.69
CA ILE A 220 -4.16 17.91 -1.61
C ILE A 220 -3.75 18.92 -0.55
N ASP A 221 -3.20 20.06 -0.95
CA ASP A 221 -2.70 21.10 -0.05
C ASP A 221 -3.85 21.75 0.75
N GLU A 222 -4.93 22.16 0.07
CA GLU A 222 -6.11 22.80 0.68
C GLU A 222 -6.83 21.91 1.70
N ASN A 223 -6.83 20.60 1.47
CA ASN A 223 -7.52 19.63 2.31
C ASN A 223 -6.57 18.86 3.25
N ASN A 224 -5.27 19.19 3.25
CA ASN A 224 -4.23 18.53 4.04
C ASN A 224 -4.26 17.00 3.90
N ILE A 225 -4.32 16.50 2.66
CA ILE A 225 -4.49 15.08 2.35
C ILE A 225 -3.13 14.37 2.36
N ASN A 226 -2.98 13.40 3.26
CA ASN A 226 -1.89 12.42 3.15
C ASN A 226 -2.30 11.32 2.16
N LEU A 227 -1.67 11.23 1.00
CA LEU A 227 -2.04 10.28 -0.06
C LEU A 227 -2.02 8.81 0.38
N LYS A 228 -1.13 8.42 1.31
CA LYS A 228 -1.10 7.07 1.89
C LYS A 228 -2.37 6.74 2.66
N SER A 229 -3.03 7.73 3.27
CA SER A 229 -4.30 7.53 4.00
C SER A 229 -5.47 7.13 3.11
N LEU A 230 -5.35 7.31 1.79
CA LEU A 230 -6.35 6.85 0.84
C LEU A 230 -6.34 5.33 0.67
N ASN A 231 -5.27 4.65 1.07
CA ASN A 231 -5.16 3.20 0.98
C ASN A 231 -5.98 2.51 2.07
N ASP A 232 -6.53 1.35 1.73
CA ASP A 232 -7.19 0.41 2.64
C ASP A 232 -6.94 -1.04 2.17
N ASP A 233 -7.60 -2.01 2.80
CA ASP A 233 -7.46 -3.43 2.45
C ASP A 233 -7.89 -3.77 1.01
N ASN A 234 -8.70 -2.93 0.39
CA ASN A 234 -9.25 -3.12 -0.96
C ASN A 234 -8.61 -2.18 -2.01
N PHE A 235 -7.96 -1.09 -1.60
CA PHE A 235 -7.44 -0.07 -2.48
C PHE A 235 -6.01 0.36 -2.13
N ASN A 236 -5.16 0.43 -3.15
CA ASN A 236 -3.81 0.97 -3.05
C ASN A 236 -3.57 1.93 -4.21
N LEU A 237 -3.40 3.22 -3.90
CA LEU A 237 -3.29 4.31 -4.89
C LEU A 237 -2.10 4.13 -5.84
N VAL A 238 -0.96 3.75 -5.28
CA VAL A 238 0.31 3.48 -5.98
C VAL A 238 0.13 2.33 -6.97
N LYS A 239 -0.47 1.22 -6.54
CA LYS A 239 -0.85 0.12 -7.44
C LYS A 239 -1.86 0.56 -8.49
N TYR A 240 -2.90 1.31 -8.10
CA TYR A 240 -3.91 1.85 -9.00
C TYR A 240 -3.28 2.66 -10.14
N CYS A 241 -2.34 3.55 -9.83
CA CYS A 241 -1.65 4.36 -10.84
C CYS A 241 -0.79 3.53 -11.79
N SER A 242 -0.18 2.44 -11.30
CA SER A 242 0.67 1.54 -12.10
C SER A 242 -0.10 0.57 -13.01
N PHE A 243 -1.43 0.43 -12.85
CA PHE A 243 -2.22 -0.48 -13.69
C PHE A 243 -2.48 0.12 -15.09
N PRO A 244 -2.04 -0.52 -16.19
CA PRO A 244 -2.17 0.04 -17.54
C PRO A 244 -3.61 0.36 -17.96
N SER A 245 -4.60 -0.39 -17.47
CA SER A 245 -6.02 -0.19 -17.78
C SER A 245 -6.62 1.10 -17.21
N ASN A 246 -5.92 1.78 -16.29
CA ASN A 246 -6.40 3.02 -15.68
C ASN A 246 -5.96 4.27 -16.46
N HIS A 247 -5.09 4.11 -17.46
CA HIS A 247 -4.63 5.20 -18.34
C HIS A 247 -4.04 6.40 -17.61
N ILE A 248 -3.35 6.17 -16.49
CA ILE A 248 -2.68 7.23 -15.71
C ILE A 248 -1.33 7.56 -16.35
N SER A 249 -1.08 8.85 -16.59
CA SER A 249 0.16 9.32 -17.22
C SER A 249 1.39 8.99 -16.35
N LEU A 250 2.58 8.87 -16.96
CA LEU A 250 3.82 8.68 -16.19
C LEU A 250 4.09 9.86 -15.25
N LYS A 251 3.80 11.08 -15.70
CA LYS A 251 3.90 12.29 -14.88
C LYS A 251 3.01 12.21 -13.62
N ALA A 252 1.80 11.70 -13.75
CA ALA A 252 0.88 11.48 -12.64
C ALA A 252 1.38 10.37 -11.70
N GLN A 253 1.90 9.27 -12.26
CA GLN A 253 2.52 8.20 -11.49
C GLN A 253 3.72 8.72 -10.66
N ASP A 254 4.61 9.49 -11.29
CA ASP A 254 5.78 10.09 -10.64
C ASP A 254 5.37 11.09 -9.56
N PHE A 255 4.31 11.87 -9.79
CA PHE A 255 3.74 12.75 -8.78
C PHE A 255 3.24 11.94 -7.57
N ILE A 256 2.42 10.91 -7.78
CA ILE A 256 1.92 10.08 -6.68
C ILE A 256 3.07 9.38 -5.95
N ALA A 257 4.03 8.81 -6.68
CA ALA A 257 5.22 8.21 -6.10
C ALA A 257 6.00 9.22 -5.25
N SER A 258 6.17 10.45 -5.72
CA SER A 258 6.87 11.51 -5.00
C SER A 258 6.14 12.01 -3.75
N TYR A 259 4.82 12.14 -3.81
CA TYR A 259 4.01 12.76 -2.75
C TYR A 259 3.27 11.73 -1.88
N PHE A 260 3.57 10.44 -2.03
CA PHE A 260 2.81 9.37 -1.38
C PHE A 260 2.79 9.45 0.15
N THR A 261 3.87 9.92 0.77
CA THR A 261 3.94 10.12 2.23
C THR A 261 4.39 11.54 2.54
N ASP A 262 3.93 12.07 3.68
CA ASP A 262 4.29 13.43 4.12
C ASP A 262 5.82 13.60 4.25
N VAL A 263 6.50 12.58 4.76
CA VAL A 263 7.96 12.53 4.86
C VAL A 263 8.62 12.66 3.48
N ARG A 264 8.17 11.88 2.50
CA ARG A 264 8.74 11.90 1.14
C ARG A 264 8.45 13.23 0.46
N SER A 265 7.23 13.74 0.59
CA SER A 265 6.82 15.06 0.07
C SER A 265 7.71 16.17 0.60
N GLN A 266 7.95 16.23 1.91
CA GLN A 266 8.82 17.24 2.54
C GLN A 266 10.27 17.12 2.08
N ILE A 267 10.82 15.91 2.00
CA ILE A 267 12.19 15.71 1.49
C ILE A 267 12.31 16.16 0.03
N ILE A 268 11.34 15.81 -0.82
CA ILE A 268 11.32 16.26 -2.22
C ILE A 268 11.20 17.78 -2.33
N GLN A 269 10.45 18.42 -1.43
CA GLN A 269 10.37 19.87 -1.38
C GLN A 269 11.74 20.49 -1.10
N PHE A 270 12.46 20.03 -0.06
CA PHE A 270 13.82 20.53 0.22
C PHE A 270 14.79 20.29 -0.95
N ILE A 271 14.66 19.14 -1.63
CA ILE A 271 15.45 18.81 -2.83
C ILE A 271 15.18 19.82 -3.96
N LYS A 272 13.91 20.12 -4.24
CA LYS A 272 13.51 21.08 -5.28
C LYS A 272 13.95 22.51 -4.94
N GLU A 273 13.89 22.89 -3.67
CA GLU A 273 14.32 24.19 -3.16
C GLU A 273 15.85 24.32 -3.05
N ASN A 274 16.58 23.23 -3.29
CA ASN A 274 18.04 23.15 -3.16
C ASN A 274 18.54 23.47 -1.73
N ASP A 275 17.69 23.21 -0.71
CA ASP A 275 17.97 23.48 0.70
C ASP A 275 18.57 22.26 1.40
N THR A 276 19.87 22.05 1.19
CA THR A 276 20.62 20.93 1.78
C THR A 276 20.66 20.99 3.31
N ARG A 277 20.52 22.18 3.91
CA ARG A 277 20.62 22.35 5.36
C ARG A 277 19.33 21.88 6.04
N SER A 278 18.19 22.39 5.59
CA SER A 278 16.89 21.99 6.14
C SER A 278 16.62 20.51 5.89
N LEU A 279 17.05 19.97 4.75
CA LEU A 279 16.98 18.53 4.47
C LEU A 279 17.76 17.71 5.50
N LEU A 280 19.03 18.07 5.75
CA LEU A 280 19.88 17.36 6.72
C LEU A 280 19.32 17.43 8.14
N ASP A 281 18.90 18.63 8.57
CA ASP A 281 18.29 18.84 9.88
C ASP A 281 17.00 18.02 10.03
N PHE A 282 16.17 17.96 8.99
CA PHE A 282 14.96 17.15 8.96
C PHE A 282 15.25 15.65 9.03
N MET A 283 16.23 15.17 8.26
CA MET A 283 16.66 13.76 8.29
C MET A 283 17.15 13.35 9.67
N HIS A 284 18.00 14.18 10.32
CA HIS A 284 18.48 13.91 11.67
C HIS A 284 17.37 13.94 12.71
N LYS A 285 16.51 14.97 12.68
CA LYS A 285 15.41 15.13 13.64
C LYS A 285 14.45 13.95 13.64
N ASN A 286 14.20 13.37 12.46
CA ASN A 286 13.25 12.26 12.29
C ASN A 286 13.93 10.89 12.16
N ASN A 287 15.27 10.83 12.28
CA ASN A 287 16.07 9.60 12.10
C ASN A 287 15.80 8.87 10.76
N ILE A 288 15.74 9.62 9.66
CA ILE A 288 15.44 9.10 8.31
C ILE A 288 16.73 8.92 7.51
N GLU A 289 16.85 7.84 6.75
CA GLU A 289 17.84 7.68 5.68
C GLU A 289 17.17 7.87 4.32
N LEU A 290 17.90 8.42 3.33
CA LEU A 290 17.32 8.67 2.01
C LEU A 290 16.94 7.35 1.31
N CYS A 291 17.70 6.27 1.55
CA CYS A 291 17.37 4.94 1.06
C CYS A 291 16.03 4.41 1.61
N ASP A 292 15.58 4.85 2.78
CA ASP A 292 14.30 4.42 3.37
C ASP A 292 13.10 4.99 2.59
N LEU A 293 13.32 6.00 1.75
CA LEU A 293 12.30 6.53 0.86
C LEU A 293 12.07 5.62 -0.35
N ASN A 294 13.01 4.74 -0.67
CA ASN A 294 12.94 3.93 -1.87
C ASN A 294 11.90 2.80 -1.74
N ASN A 295 11.25 2.47 -2.84
CA ASN A 295 10.41 1.29 -3.01
C ASN A 295 10.34 0.90 -4.49
N ASP A 296 9.59 -0.15 -4.82
CA ASP A 296 9.46 -0.65 -6.20
C ASP A 296 9.00 0.39 -7.24
N GLN A 297 8.42 1.51 -6.80
CA GLN A 297 7.88 2.58 -7.66
C GLN A 297 8.58 3.93 -7.47
N PHE A 298 9.56 4.04 -6.57
CA PHE A 298 10.25 5.29 -6.29
C PHE A 298 11.68 5.03 -5.85
N ASP A 299 12.65 5.63 -6.53
CA ASP A 299 14.04 5.70 -6.10
C ASP A 299 14.47 7.16 -6.06
N ILE A 300 14.92 7.62 -4.89
CA ILE A 300 15.25 9.04 -4.65
C ILE A 300 16.42 9.51 -5.52
N CYS A 301 17.35 8.62 -5.86
CA CYS A 301 18.45 8.95 -6.73
C CYS A 301 17.99 8.99 -8.19
N ASP A 302 17.17 8.04 -8.67
CA ASP A 302 16.56 8.10 -10.02
C ASP A 302 15.76 9.40 -10.18
N TYR A 303 14.98 9.74 -9.14
CA TYR A 303 14.25 11.01 -9.07
C TYR A 303 15.19 12.21 -9.25
N CYS A 304 16.27 12.28 -8.47
CA CYS A 304 17.21 13.40 -8.52
C CYS A 304 18.01 13.46 -9.83
N TYR A 305 18.35 12.31 -10.41
CA TYR A 305 19.18 12.25 -11.62
C TYR A 305 18.36 12.35 -12.92
N SER A 306 17.03 12.17 -12.87
CA SER A 306 16.13 12.43 -13.99
C SER A 306 16.30 13.86 -14.54
N LYS A 307 16.31 13.97 -15.87
CA LYS A 307 16.40 15.25 -16.57
C LYS A 307 15.15 16.11 -16.38
N GLU A 308 14.01 15.48 -16.10
CA GLU A 308 12.71 16.15 -16.02
C GLU A 308 12.56 16.98 -14.73
N ASN A 309 13.15 16.51 -13.63
CA ASN A 309 13.03 17.16 -12.32
C ASN A 309 13.92 18.39 -12.15
N LYS A 310 14.88 18.64 -13.06
CA LYS A 310 15.78 19.82 -13.06
C LYS A 310 16.50 20.07 -11.73
N ILE A 311 16.90 19.00 -11.02
CA ILE A 311 17.62 19.09 -9.74
C ILE A 311 19.05 19.56 -9.96
N SER A 312 19.54 20.45 -9.09
CA SER A 312 20.90 21.01 -9.18
C SER A 312 21.98 19.94 -8.97
N SER A 313 23.15 20.08 -9.62
CA SER A 313 24.28 19.15 -9.39
C SER A 313 24.76 19.13 -7.94
N LYS A 314 24.65 20.28 -7.23
CA LYS A 314 24.95 20.36 -5.80
C LYS A 314 24.04 19.46 -4.98
N MET A 315 22.73 19.51 -5.25
CA MET A 315 21.76 18.66 -4.55
C MET A 315 21.92 17.18 -4.94
N LYS A 316 22.17 16.86 -6.22
CA LYS A 316 22.46 15.48 -6.64
C LYS A 316 23.65 14.88 -5.87
N ASN A 317 24.74 15.65 -5.77
CA ASN A 317 25.90 15.25 -4.98
C ASN A 317 25.57 15.14 -3.49
N PHE A 318 24.76 16.05 -2.95
CA PHE A 318 24.32 15.94 -1.55
C PHE A 318 23.55 14.63 -1.30
N ILE A 319 22.59 14.30 -2.17
CA ILE A 319 21.77 13.08 -2.08
C ILE A 319 22.64 11.83 -2.20
N SER A 320 23.55 11.77 -3.17
CA SER A 320 24.41 10.59 -3.37
C SER A 320 25.35 10.36 -2.18
N LEU A 321 25.89 11.43 -1.58
CA LEU A 321 26.79 11.35 -0.43
C LEU A 321 26.06 11.03 0.89
N ASN A 322 24.79 11.44 1.04
CA ASN A 322 23.99 11.23 2.25
C ASN A 322 22.94 10.11 2.09
N PHE A 323 23.11 9.24 1.09
CA PHE A 323 22.11 8.23 0.73
C PHE A 323 21.79 7.26 1.89
N THR A 324 22.84 6.83 2.60
CA THR A 324 22.76 6.03 3.83
C THR A 324 23.60 6.68 4.93
N LYS A 325 23.28 6.41 6.21
CA LYS A 325 24.11 6.89 7.33
C LYS A 325 25.53 6.35 7.27
N GLU A 326 25.68 5.08 6.89
CA GLU A 326 26.99 4.43 6.78
C GLU A 326 27.86 5.12 5.71
N ARG A 327 27.30 5.40 4.54
CA ARG A 327 28.00 6.10 3.46
C ARG A 327 28.45 7.49 3.91
N TYR A 328 27.56 8.24 4.57
CA TYR A 328 27.88 9.56 5.09
C TYR A 328 29.05 9.52 6.08
N GLU A 329 29.06 8.58 7.03
CA GLU A 329 30.14 8.46 8.00
C GLU A 329 31.47 8.04 7.35
N VAL A 330 31.45 7.13 6.36
CA VAL A 330 32.66 6.79 5.58
C VAL A 330 33.23 8.01 4.85
N ILE A 331 32.38 8.79 4.17
CA ILE A 331 32.81 10.01 3.47
C ILE A 331 33.41 11.03 4.45
N LYS A 332 32.82 11.17 5.63
CA LYS A 332 33.32 12.06 6.68
C LYS A 332 34.70 11.60 7.19
N LEU A 333 34.90 10.31 7.40
CA LEU A 333 36.20 9.75 7.78
C LEU A 333 37.26 9.95 6.68
N ILE A 334 36.88 9.77 5.41
CA ILE A 334 37.75 10.03 4.24
C ILE A 334 38.18 11.50 4.20
N ARG A 335 37.23 12.44 4.33
CA ARG A 335 37.52 13.88 4.32
C ARG A 335 38.34 14.35 5.52
N ASN A 336 38.29 13.63 6.64
CA ASN A 336 39.11 13.92 7.81
C ASN A 336 40.56 13.41 7.68
N GLY A 337 40.88 12.62 6.65
CA GLY A 337 42.22 12.07 6.43
C GLY A 337 42.66 10.99 7.42
N ASP A 338 41.78 10.56 8.34
CA ASP A 338 42.13 9.61 9.41
C ASP A 338 41.93 8.16 8.96
N ILE A 339 42.97 7.62 8.29
CA ILE A 339 42.99 6.24 7.76
C ILE A 339 42.76 5.21 8.87
N GLN A 340 43.29 5.43 10.07
CA GLN A 340 43.16 4.48 11.17
C GLN A 340 41.72 4.40 11.68
N LYS A 341 41.04 5.55 11.87
CA LYS A 341 39.62 5.55 12.21
C LYS A 341 38.76 4.91 11.13
N LEU A 342 39.07 5.15 9.84
CA LEU A 342 38.37 4.49 8.73
C LEU A 342 38.55 2.97 8.77
N ARG A 343 39.77 2.48 8.97
CA ARG A 343 40.07 1.03 9.09
C ARG A 343 39.31 0.40 10.26
N ILE A 344 39.33 1.04 11.44
CA ILE A 344 38.57 0.59 12.61
C ILE A 344 37.07 0.54 12.31
N TYR A 345 36.52 1.56 11.65
CA TYR A 345 35.11 1.60 11.27
C TYR A 345 34.74 0.45 10.32
N LEU A 346 35.51 0.24 9.26
CA LEU A 346 35.26 -0.83 8.28
C LEU A 346 35.33 -2.21 8.94
N THR A 347 36.34 -2.42 9.81
CA THR A 347 36.52 -3.68 10.54
C THR A 347 35.36 -3.94 11.49
N LYS A 348 34.99 -2.95 12.30
CA LYS A 348 33.93 -3.06 13.30
C LYS A 348 32.57 -3.37 12.66
N ASN A 349 32.28 -2.81 11.49
CA ASN A 349 31.02 -3.01 10.79
C ASN A 349 31.07 -4.13 9.75
N THR A 350 32.20 -4.86 9.64
CA THR A 350 32.40 -5.94 8.65
C THR A 350 32.11 -5.49 7.21
N LYS A 351 32.53 -4.28 6.85
CA LYS A 351 32.29 -3.65 5.54
C LYS A 351 33.58 -3.52 4.74
N GLU A 352 33.47 -3.57 3.41
CA GLU A 352 34.51 -3.09 2.49
C GLU A 352 34.11 -1.82 1.74
N LEU A 353 35.08 -1.05 1.23
CA LEU A 353 34.82 0.23 0.58
C LEU A 353 33.98 0.09 -0.70
N LYS A 354 34.12 -1.03 -1.41
CA LYS A 354 33.34 -1.35 -2.62
C LYS A 354 31.84 -1.43 -2.36
N GLU A 355 31.41 -1.85 -1.17
CA GLU A 355 29.98 -1.95 -0.83
C GLU A 355 29.26 -0.60 -0.81
N PHE A 356 30.00 0.50 -0.69
CA PHE A 356 29.41 1.84 -0.71
C PHE A 356 29.10 2.31 -2.13
N ASN A 357 29.64 1.66 -3.16
CA ASN A 357 29.42 2.02 -4.56
C ASN A 357 28.02 1.62 -5.05
N ASP A 358 27.45 2.46 -5.90
CA ASP A 358 26.22 2.18 -6.65
C ASP A 358 26.27 2.87 -8.03
N LYS A 359 25.16 2.89 -8.77
CA LYS A 359 25.09 3.54 -10.09
C LYS A 359 25.30 5.06 -10.06
N TYR A 360 25.24 5.71 -8.89
CA TYR A 360 25.33 7.15 -8.68
C TYR A 360 26.55 7.60 -7.88
N PHE A 361 27.18 6.68 -7.14
CA PHE A 361 28.30 6.95 -6.28
C PHE A 361 29.40 5.92 -6.50
N ASP A 362 30.60 6.40 -6.84
CA ASP A 362 31.82 5.61 -6.87
C ASP A 362 32.84 6.25 -5.94
N ILE A 363 33.28 5.50 -4.94
CA ILE A 363 34.11 6.00 -3.84
C ILE A 363 35.51 6.42 -4.29
N ILE A 364 36.07 5.74 -5.29
CA ILE A 364 37.39 6.09 -5.86
C ILE A 364 37.28 7.41 -6.62
N ASN A 365 36.29 7.54 -7.51
CA ASN A 365 36.02 8.76 -8.24
C ASN A 365 35.72 9.92 -7.31
N PHE A 366 34.95 9.70 -6.25
CA PHE A 366 34.73 10.68 -5.20
C PHE A 366 36.06 11.15 -4.59
N CYS A 367 36.90 10.22 -4.12
CA CYS A 367 38.20 10.56 -3.50
C CYS A 367 39.14 11.31 -4.46
N LYS A 368 39.15 10.95 -5.74
CA LYS A 368 40.00 11.59 -6.76
C LYS A 368 39.59 13.04 -7.07
N HIS A 369 38.30 13.38 -6.95
CA HIS A 369 37.77 14.69 -7.35
C HIS A 369 37.36 15.58 -6.17
N ASP A 370 37.21 15.02 -4.97
CA ASP A 370 36.89 15.79 -3.77
C ASP A 370 38.14 16.52 -3.27
N LYS A 371 38.11 17.86 -3.36
CA LYS A 371 39.21 18.74 -2.97
C LYS A 371 39.64 18.67 -1.51
N HIS A 372 38.86 17.99 -0.66
CA HIS A 372 39.15 17.80 0.76
C HIS A 372 39.78 16.44 1.04
N THR A 373 39.92 15.57 0.04
CA THR A 373 40.53 14.25 0.22
C THR A 373 42.04 14.32 -0.01
N GLU A 374 42.80 13.93 1.01
CA GLU A 374 44.27 13.89 0.94
C GLU A 374 44.78 12.76 0.05
N LYS A 375 45.95 12.94 -0.60
CA LYS A 375 46.50 11.95 -1.55
C LYS A 375 46.74 10.57 -0.94
N ASN A 376 47.21 10.51 0.30
CA ASN A 376 47.39 9.28 1.08
C ASN A 376 46.05 8.53 1.28
N MET A 377 44.96 9.25 1.55
CA MET A 377 43.62 8.70 1.67
C MET A 377 43.11 8.16 0.33
N VAL A 378 43.34 8.89 -0.78
CA VAL A 378 43.02 8.37 -2.13
C VAL A 378 43.74 7.05 -2.38
N ARG A 379 45.05 6.99 -2.12
CA ARG A 379 45.85 5.77 -2.26
C ARG A 379 45.30 4.64 -1.38
N PHE A 380 44.99 4.94 -0.13
CA PHE A 380 44.40 3.97 0.79
C PHE A 380 43.10 3.39 0.24
N VAL A 381 42.15 4.24 -0.18
CA VAL A 381 40.85 3.82 -0.71
C VAL A 381 41.00 2.96 -1.97
N VAL A 382 41.91 3.31 -2.88
CA VAL A 382 42.19 2.52 -4.09
C VAL A 382 42.74 1.13 -3.73
N ASN A 383 43.71 1.10 -2.82
CA ASN A 383 44.40 -0.12 -2.41
C ASN A 383 43.54 -1.03 -1.51
N HIS A 384 42.54 -0.48 -0.82
CA HIS A 384 41.70 -1.21 0.13
C HIS A 384 40.23 -1.27 -0.32
N LEU A 385 39.98 -1.14 -1.64
CA LEU A 385 38.63 -1.13 -2.19
C LEU A 385 37.84 -2.37 -1.77
N THR A 386 38.46 -3.55 -1.88
CA THR A 386 37.93 -4.82 -1.37
C THR A 386 38.74 -5.30 -0.16
N LYS A 387 38.11 -6.13 0.69
CA LYS A 387 38.75 -6.71 1.87
C LYS A 387 39.97 -7.56 1.51
N GLU A 388 39.84 -8.39 0.47
CA GLU A 388 40.92 -9.24 -0.04
C GLU A 388 42.11 -8.41 -0.54
N ARG A 389 41.84 -7.38 -1.35
CA ARG A 389 42.88 -6.47 -1.85
C ARG A 389 43.58 -5.75 -0.72
N GLY A 390 42.81 -5.20 0.23
CA GLY A 390 43.37 -4.48 1.38
C GLY A 390 44.28 -5.36 2.23
N LYS A 391 43.84 -6.59 2.57
CA LYS A 391 44.67 -7.53 3.35
C LYS A 391 45.94 -7.91 2.61
N LEU A 392 45.87 -8.15 1.31
CA LEU A 392 47.03 -8.46 0.49
C LEU A 392 48.01 -7.29 0.43
N VAL A 393 47.51 -6.07 0.23
CA VAL A 393 48.32 -4.85 0.24
C VAL A 393 49.02 -4.65 1.59
N ASP A 394 48.33 -4.89 2.71
CA ASP A 394 48.94 -4.81 4.04
C ASP A 394 50.09 -5.81 4.18
N LEU A 395 49.88 -7.10 3.84
CA LEU A 395 50.92 -8.14 3.92
C LEU A 395 52.14 -7.85 3.02
N ILE A 396 51.90 -7.32 1.81
CA ILE A 396 52.97 -6.88 0.91
C ILE A 396 53.75 -5.72 1.52
N SER A 397 53.05 -4.72 2.06
CA SER A 397 53.65 -3.53 2.67
C SER A 397 54.48 -3.88 3.91
N ASP A 398 54.03 -4.88 4.67
CA ASP A 398 54.73 -5.40 5.84
C ASP A 398 55.91 -6.34 5.48
N ASN A 399 56.09 -6.66 4.19
CA ASN A 399 57.07 -7.64 3.69
C ASN A 399 56.91 -9.05 4.32
N ASP A 400 55.69 -9.43 4.70
CA ASP A 400 55.39 -10.74 5.29
C ASP A 400 55.04 -11.77 4.20
N ILE A 401 56.07 -12.32 3.58
CA ILE A 401 55.94 -13.27 2.46
C ILE A 401 55.20 -14.54 2.89
N ASP A 402 55.45 -15.03 4.10
CA ASP A 402 54.89 -16.32 4.53
C ASP A 402 53.40 -16.19 4.85
N ALA A 403 52.98 -15.14 5.56
CA ALA A 403 51.56 -14.87 5.75
C ALA A 403 50.85 -14.56 4.42
N LEU A 404 51.53 -13.91 3.47
CA LEU A 404 50.99 -13.67 2.13
C LEU A 404 50.76 -14.99 1.36
N LYS A 405 51.73 -15.92 1.39
CA LYS A 405 51.57 -17.26 0.79
C LYS A 405 50.37 -18.01 1.39
N GLU A 406 50.29 -18.05 2.71
CA GLU A 406 49.20 -18.71 3.43
C GLU A 406 47.85 -18.09 3.02
N PHE A 407 47.75 -16.75 3.05
CA PHE A 407 46.53 -16.04 2.66
C PHE A 407 46.11 -16.31 1.21
N ILE A 408 47.05 -16.29 0.26
CA ILE A 408 46.78 -16.61 -1.16
C ILE A 408 46.27 -18.04 -1.30
N GLN A 409 46.89 -18.99 -0.62
CA GLN A 409 46.53 -20.41 -0.70
C GLN A 409 45.18 -20.71 -0.07
N GLU A 410 44.92 -20.19 1.13
CA GLU A 410 43.67 -20.38 1.87
C GLU A 410 42.45 -19.85 1.11
N ASN A 411 42.63 -18.74 0.39
CA ASN A 411 41.54 -18.06 -0.32
C ASN A 411 41.54 -18.31 -1.83
N ASP A 412 42.43 -19.19 -2.34
CA ASP A 412 42.63 -19.51 -3.77
C ASP A 412 42.77 -18.26 -4.68
N ILE A 413 43.47 -17.23 -4.20
CA ILE A 413 43.56 -15.93 -4.87
C ILE A 413 44.50 -16.03 -6.10
N GLU A 414 44.06 -15.51 -7.24
CA GLU A 414 44.95 -15.18 -8.35
C GLU A 414 45.33 -13.70 -8.28
N LEU A 415 46.60 -13.37 -8.01
CA LEU A 415 47.03 -11.99 -7.76
C LEU A 415 46.62 -11.00 -8.86
N LYS A 416 46.73 -11.41 -10.13
CA LYS A 416 46.32 -10.63 -11.30
C LYS A 416 44.83 -10.30 -11.33
N SER A 417 43.97 -11.11 -10.69
CA SER A 417 42.52 -10.84 -10.66
C SER A 417 42.16 -9.65 -9.75
N LEU A 418 43.09 -9.19 -8.90
CA LEU A 418 42.90 -8.03 -8.05
C LEU A 418 43.08 -6.70 -8.79
N ASN A 419 43.67 -6.71 -10.00
CA ASN A 419 43.84 -5.51 -10.80
C ASN A 419 42.51 -5.01 -11.38
N ASP A 420 42.37 -3.69 -11.45
CA ASP A 420 41.27 -3.00 -12.12
C ASP A 420 41.78 -1.69 -12.77
N ASP A 421 40.87 -0.89 -13.34
CA ASP A 421 41.22 0.38 -14.00
C ASP A 421 41.89 1.41 -13.07
N ASN A 422 41.80 1.22 -11.75
CA ASN A 422 42.32 2.13 -10.73
C ASN A 422 43.49 1.54 -9.93
N PHE A 423 43.71 0.23 -9.98
CA PHE A 423 44.72 -0.47 -9.19
C PHE A 423 45.45 -1.52 -10.03
N ASP A 424 46.77 -1.39 -10.10
CA ASP A 424 47.66 -2.40 -10.66
C ASP A 424 48.64 -2.86 -9.57
N LEU A 425 48.62 -4.15 -9.26
CA LEU A 425 49.43 -4.73 -8.19
C LEU A 425 50.94 -4.65 -8.47
N ILE A 426 51.34 -4.75 -9.74
CA ILE A 426 52.75 -4.64 -10.11
C ILE A 426 53.19 -3.19 -9.93
N ASP A 427 52.43 -2.22 -10.46
CA ASP A 427 52.73 -0.80 -10.27
C ASP A 427 52.77 -0.42 -8.78
N PHE A 428 51.88 -1.01 -7.97
CA PHE A 428 51.92 -0.87 -6.52
C PHE A 428 53.25 -1.37 -5.94
N CYS A 429 53.67 -2.61 -6.25
CA CYS A 429 54.92 -3.18 -5.72
C CYS A 429 56.19 -2.43 -6.17
N PHE A 430 56.17 -1.86 -7.38
CA PHE A 430 57.31 -1.15 -7.97
C PHE A 430 57.31 0.37 -7.71
N SER A 431 56.29 0.89 -7.02
CA SER A 431 56.26 2.28 -6.60
C SER A 431 57.29 2.55 -5.50
N ASN A 432 58.20 3.50 -5.74
CA ASN A 432 59.20 3.96 -4.77
C ASN A 432 58.58 4.47 -3.45
N GLU A 433 57.30 4.83 -3.45
CA GLU A 433 56.61 5.35 -2.27
C GLU A 433 56.15 4.27 -1.29
N ASN A 434 56.14 2.99 -1.70
CA ASN A 434 55.67 1.88 -0.86
C ASN A 434 56.78 1.15 -0.09
N ASN A 435 58.06 1.37 -0.41
CA ASN A 435 59.20 0.71 0.25
C ASN A 435 59.11 -0.84 0.29
N ILE A 436 58.65 -1.47 -0.79
CA ILE A 436 58.56 -2.93 -0.90
C ILE A 436 59.95 -3.52 -1.18
N SER A 437 60.32 -4.58 -0.46
CA SER A 437 61.60 -5.27 -0.66
C SER A 437 61.69 -5.94 -2.03
N SER A 438 62.90 -6.06 -2.58
CA SER A 438 63.12 -6.78 -3.83
C SER A 438 62.65 -8.23 -3.78
N GLU A 439 62.75 -8.87 -2.61
CA GLU A 439 62.30 -10.24 -2.39
C GLU A 439 60.78 -10.35 -2.49
N MET A 440 60.03 -9.44 -1.85
CA MET A 440 58.57 -9.36 -1.97
C MET A 440 58.14 -9.03 -3.41
N GLN A 441 58.87 -8.13 -4.11
CA GLN A 441 58.62 -7.83 -5.52
C GLN A 441 58.78 -9.07 -6.41
N GLU A 442 59.86 -9.83 -6.23
CA GLU A 442 60.11 -11.07 -6.96
C GLU A 442 59.06 -12.14 -6.65
N PHE A 443 58.66 -12.25 -5.39
CA PHE A 443 57.58 -13.13 -4.97
C PHE A 443 56.28 -12.79 -5.70
N VAL A 444 55.84 -11.53 -5.66
CA VAL A 444 54.61 -11.08 -6.32
C VAL A 444 54.68 -11.32 -7.83
N ILE A 445 55.80 -11.02 -8.50
CA ILE A 445 55.99 -11.27 -9.94
C ILE A 445 55.87 -12.75 -10.29
N THR A 446 56.40 -13.61 -9.43
CA THR A 446 56.42 -15.07 -9.63
C THR A 446 55.03 -15.67 -9.47
N HIS A 447 54.26 -15.16 -8.50
CA HIS A 447 52.91 -15.64 -8.16
C HIS A 447 51.79 -14.82 -8.83
N TYR A 448 52.14 -13.83 -9.67
CA TYR A 448 51.20 -12.88 -10.25
C TYR A 448 50.08 -13.54 -11.06
N ASP A 449 50.44 -14.53 -11.87
CA ASP A 449 49.55 -15.23 -12.80
C ASP A 449 49.67 -16.73 -12.51
N LYS A 450 48.54 -17.43 -12.27
CA LYS A 450 48.57 -18.84 -11.84
C LYS A 450 49.30 -19.71 -12.87
N VAL A 451 49.16 -19.42 -14.16
CA VAL A 451 49.85 -20.18 -15.22
C VAL A 451 51.35 -19.92 -15.19
N LYS A 452 51.75 -18.66 -15.00
CA LYS A 452 53.18 -18.31 -14.86
C LYS A 452 53.80 -19.00 -13.64
N TYR A 453 53.10 -18.98 -12.51
CA TYR A 453 53.54 -19.67 -11.30
C TYR A 453 53.70 -21.17 -11.50
N SER A 454 52.69 -21.85 -12.05
CA SER A 454 52.78 -23.29 -12.34
C SER A 454 53.92 -23.64 -13.30
N ILE A 455 54.21 -22.78 -14.29
CA ILE A 455 55.36 -22.98 -15.17
C ILE A 455 56.68 -22.88 -14.39
N ILE A 456 56.82 -21.87 -13.52
CA ILE A 456 58.02 -21.67 -12.70
C ILE A 456 58.21 -22.86 -11.75
N GLU A 457 57.15 -23.34 -11.11
CA GLU A 457 57.17 -24.51 -10.24
C GLU A 457 57.54 -25.79 -10.99
N MET A 458 56.97 -26.03 -12.18
CA MET A 458 57.34 -27.18 -13.01
C MET A 458 58.80 -27.12 -13.48
N ILE A 459 59.34 -25.92 -13.74
CA ILE A 459 60.75 -25.74 -14.07
C ILE A 459 61.61 -26.05 -12.84
N SER A 460 61.26 -25.55 -11.66
CA SER A 460 62.04 -25.79 -10.43
C SER A 460 62.03 -27.26 -10.00
N MET A 461 60.96 -28.00 -10.30
CA MET A 461 60.84 -29.44 -10.08
C MET A 461 61.43 -30.30 -11.21
N ASN A 462 62.07 -29.70 -12.22
CA ASN A 462 62.63 -30.39 -13.40
C ASN A 462 61.59 -31.22 -14.20
N MET A 463 60.33 -30.80 -14.21
CA MET A 463 59.21 -31.48 -14.89
C MET A 463 59.09 -31.09 -16.37
N ILE A 464 60.21 -31.20 -17.11
CA ILE A 464 60.33 -30.72 -18.49
C ILE A 464 59.29 -31.37 -19.43
N ASP A 465 58.91 -32.62 -19.21
CA ASP A 465 57.95 -33.33 -20.07
C ASP A 465 56.49 -32.89 -19.86
N GLU A 466 56.10 -32.44 -18.66
CA GLU A 466 54.77 -31.86 -18.43
C GLU A 466 54.65 -30.45 -19.06
N LEU A 467 55.71 -29.64 -18.99
CA LEU A 467 55.78 -28.35 -19.67
C LEU A 467 55.59 -28.47 -21.19
N LYS A 468 56.12 -29.54 -21.81
CA LYS A 468 55.91 -29.83 -23.24
C LYS A 468 54.43 -30.10 -23.58
N LYS A 469 53.64 -30.65 -22.64
CA LYS A 469 52.20 -30.89 -22.84
C LYS A 469 51.40 -29.58 -22.79
N ILE A 470 51.69 -28.68 -21.86
CA ILE A 470 51.06 -27.34 -21.77
C ILE A 470 51.30 -26.52 -23.05
N ARG A 471 52.53 -26.58 -23.60
CA ARG A 471 52.88 -25.90 -24.86
C ARG A 471 52.10 -26.42 -26.07
N LYS A 472 51.72 -27.70 -26.09
CA LYS A 472 50.88 -28.28 -27.17
C LYS A 472 49.42 -27.80 -27.09
N VAL A 473 48.87 -27.56 -25.89
CA VAL A 473 47.49 -27.12 -25.69
C VAL A 473 47.26 -25.67 -26.14
N ARG A 474 48.22 -24.75 -25.89
CA ARG A 474 48.11 -23.35 -26.34
C ARG A 474 48.18 -23.17 -27.87
N LYS A 475 48.78 -24.12 -28.62
CA LYS A 475 48.75 -24.11 -30.10
C LYS A 475 47.39 -24.45 -30.72
N PHE A 476 46.43 -24.95 -29.94
CA PHE A 476 45.09 -25.33 -30.39
C PHE A 476 43.96 -24.36 -29.95
N ARG A 477 44.29 -23.28 -29.23
CA ARG A 477 43.37 -22.19 -28.89
C ARG A 477 43.96 -20.86 -29.37
N ILE A 478 43.96 -20.65 -30.68
CA ILE A 478 43.97 -19.35 -31.36
C ILE A 478 42.87 -19.40 -32.39
#